data_AF-A0A3D5A063-F1
#
_entry.id   AF-A0A3D5A063-F1
#
_cell.length_a   1.000
_cell.length_b   1.000
_cell.length_c   1.000
_cell.angle_alpha   90.00
_cell.angle_beta   90.00
_cell.angle_gamma   90.00
#
_symmetry.space_group_name_H-M   'P 1'
#
loop_
_entity.id
_entity.type
_entity.pdbx_description
1 polymer ?
#
loop_
_entity_poly.entity_id
_entity_poly.type
_entity_poly.pdbx_seq_one_letter_code
_entity_poly.pdbx_strand_id
1 'polypeptide(L)'
;MTGAVTADTEFAADDRRSWQSDDSKRATARKAEALEPLTGPERSPAQLAIQYVLGLPGVSTVITGTGSWAHMAENIATVDCPPLSDADLAHIASVQG
;
A
#
# COMPACT_ATOMS: atom_id res chain seq x y z
N MET A 1 -0.82 9.61 -0.77
CA MET A 1 0.40 9.34 0.03
C MET A 1 1.12 8.08 -0.44
N THR A 2 0.39 7.04 -0.83
CA THR A 2 0.95 5.82 -1.42
C THR A 2 1.53 6.10 -2.81
N GLY A 3 2.65 5.44 -3.17
CA GLY A 3 3.31 5.57 -4.47
C GLY A 3 4.26 6.77 -4.66
N ALA A 4 4.29 7.75 -3.73
CA ALA A 4 5.15 8.93 -3.85
C ALA A 4 6.54 8.78 -3.22
N VAL A 5 6.74 7.75 -2.38
CA VAL A 5 8.02 7.45 -1.73
C VAL A 5 8.76 6.42 -2.57
N THR A 6 9.95 6.77 -3.01
CA THR A 6 10.86 5.93 -3.80
C THR A 6 12.04 5.44 -2.96
N ALA A 7 12.86 4.56 -3.55
CA ALA A 7 14.12 4.12 -2.95
C ALA A 7 15.08 5.27 -2.60
N ASP A 8 15.03 6.36 -3.37
CA ASP A 8 15.90 7.53 -3.23
C ASP A 8 15.28 8.64 -2.36
N THR A 9 14.09 8.41 -1.79
CA THR A 9 13.46 9.40 -0.92
C THR A 9 14.23 9.54 0.38
N GLU A 10 14.78 10.73 0.59
CA GLU A 10 15.41 11.12 1.85
C GLU A 10 14.39 11.68 2.84
N PHE A 11 14.60 11.38 4.12
CA PHE A 11 13.78 11.88 5.22
C PHE A 11 14.65 12.74 6.15
N ALA A 12 14.06 13.79 6.71
CA ALA A 12 14.72 14.63 7.71
C ALA A 12 15.16 13.81 8.93
N ALA A 13 16.20 14.27 9.63
CA ALA A 13 16.82 13.53 10.73
C ALA A 13 15.88 13.29 11.95
N ASP A 14 14.89 14.14 12.14
CA ASP A 14 13.87 14.04 13.18
C ASP A 14 12.65 13.18 12.77
N ASP A 15 12.60 12.72 11.51
CA ASP A 15 11.59 11.77 11.05
C ASP A 15 12.02 10.33 11.38
N ARG A 16 11.15 9.56 12.06
CA ARG A 16 11.39 8.15 12.39
C ARG A 16 11.77 7.29 11.17
N ARG A 17 11.33 7.65 9.97
CA ARG A 17 11.65 6.92 8.73
C ARG A 17 13.13 7.03 8.35
N SER A 18 13.86 8.05 8.82
CA SER A 18 15.30 8.19 8.64
C SER A 18 16.10 7.09 9.35
N TRP A 19 15.55 6.45 10.38
CA TRP A 19 16.21 5.40 11.16
C TRP A 19 16.25 4.03 10.44
N GLN A 20 15.55 3.90 9.31
CA GLN A 20 15.62 2.69 8.48
C GLN A 20 16.92 2.70 7.69
N SER A 21 17.57 1.54 7.59
CA SER A 21 18.71 1.37 6.69
C SER A 21 18.28 1.57 5.23
N ASP A 22 19.22 2.00 4.40
CA ASP A 22 18.92 2.21 2.98
C ASP A 22 18.56 0.90 2.26
N ASP A 23 19.13 -0.23 2.71
CA ASP A 23 18.72 -1.55 2.22
C ASP A 23 17.26 -1.85 2.54
N SER A 24 16.79 -1.51 3.74
CA SER A 24 15.39 -1.67 4.12
C SER A 24 14.48 -0.79 3.25
N LYS A 25 14.85 0.47 3.03
CA LYS A 25 14.08 1.40 2.19
C LYS A 25 13.98 0.89 0.75
N ARG A 26 15.11 0.47 0.17
CA ARG A 26 15.18 -0.13 -1.17
C ARG A 26 14.34 -1.41 -1.27
N ALA A 27 14.39 -2.28 -0.27
CA ALA A 27 13.59 -3.50 -0.25
C ALA A 27 12.09 -3.18 -0.23
N THR A 28 11.65 -2.23 0.60
CA THR A 28 10.26 -1.78 0.62
C THR A 28 9.83 -1.14 -0.70
N ALA A 29 10.66 -0.28 -1.30
CA ALA A 29 10.38 0.33 -2.60
C ALA A 29 10.20 -0.71 -3.70
N ARG A 30 11.10 -1.70 -3.78
CA ARG A 30 10.99 -2.83 -4.74
C ARG A 30 9.71 -3.64 -4.55
N LYS A 31 9.29 -3.87 -3.31
CA LYS A 31 8.02 -4.55 -3.02
C LYS A 31 6.83 -3.72 -3.49
N ALA A 32 6.87 -2.40 -3.30
CA ALA A 32 5.82 -1.51 -3.80
C ALA A 32 5.75 -1.50 -5.34
N GLU A 33 6.90 -1.40 -6.02
CA GLU A 33 7.02 -1.48 -7.49
C GLU A 33 6.47 -2.80 -8.02
N ALA A 34 6.81 -3.92 -7.38
CA ALA A 34 6.30 -5.24 -7.78
C ALA A 34 4.78 -5.40 -7.63
N LEU A 35 4.12 -4.52 -6.86
CA LEU A 35 2.66 -4.52 -6.69
C LEU A 35 1.94 -3.59 -7.66
N GLU A 36 2.64 -2.74 -8.40
CA GLU A 36 2.05 -1.82 -9.40
C GLU A 36 1.13 -2.52 -10.42
N PRO A 37 1.42 -3.74 -10.91
CA PRO A 37 0.53 -4.44 -11.84
C PRO A 37 -0.87 -4.75 -11.29
N LEU A 38 -1.05 -4.73 -9.97
CA LEU A 38 -2.34 -4.97 -9.30
C LEU A 38 -3.15 -3.67 -9.10
N THR A 39 -2.66 -2.55 -9.64
CA THR A 39 -3.27 -1.23 -9.55
C THR A 39 -3.68 -0.76 -10.94
N GLY A 40 -4.59 0.21 -11.01
CA GLY A 40 -5.09 0.74 -12.27
C GLY A 40 -6.28 1.69 -12.09
N PRO A 41 -7.05 1.96 -13.15
CA PRO A 41 -8.20 2.87 -13.10
C PRO A 41 -9.27 2.48 -12.07
N GLU A 42 -9.39 1.18 -11.77
CA GLU A 42 -10.39 0.64 -10.84
C GLU A 42 -9.88 0.56 -9.39
N ARG A 43 -8.57 0.67 -9.18
CA ARG A 43 -7.98 0.52 -7.85
C ARG A 43 -6.62 1.22 -7.74
N SER A 44 -6.53 2.17 -6.82
CA SER A 44 -5.26 2.82 -6.48
C SER A 44 -4.37 1.93 -5.59
N PRO A 45 -3.07 2.26 -5.42
CA PRO A 45 -2.22 1.56 -4.47
C PRO A 45 -2.73 1.60 -3.01
N ALA A 46 -3.40 2.68 -2.61
CA ALA A 46 -4.00 2.76 -1.26
C ALA A 46 -5.16 1.78 -1.13
N GLN A 47 -6.05 1.76 -2.13
CA GLN A 47 -7.21 0.88 -2.17
C GLN A 47 -6.80 -0.60 -2.27
N LEU A 48 -5.71 -0.92 -2.99
CA LEU A 48 -5.10 -2.25 -3.02
C LEU A 48 -4.69 -2.71 -1.61
N ALA A 49 -3.96 -1.87 -0.88
CA ALA A 49 -3.53 -2.19 0.48
C ALA A 49 -4.71 -2.38 1.43
N ILE A 50 -5.73 -1.51 1.35
CA ILE A 50 -6.94 -1.62 2.19
C ILE A 50 -7.72 -2.89 1.87
N GLN A 51 -7.95 -3.22 0.58
CA GLN A 51 -8.63 -4.45 0.17
C GLN A 51 -7.88 -5.70 0.64
N TYR A 52 -6.55 -5.70 0.56
CA TYR A 52 -5.76 -6.81 1.05
C TYR A 52 -6.02 -7.08 2.54
N VAL A 53 -5.97 -6.03 3.37
CA VAL A 53 -6.18 -6.18 4.82
C VAL A 53 -7.63 -6.59 5.14
N LEU A 54 -8.63 -5.96 4.48
CA LEU A 54 -10.04 -6.34 4.66
C LEU A 54 -10.35 -7.78 4.23
N GLY A 55 -9.61 -8.31 3.25
CA GLY A 55 -9.77 -9.69 2.78
C GLY A 55 -9.17 -10.75 3.73
N LEU A 56 -8.40 -10.37 4.76
CA LEU A 56 -7.79 -11.33 5.67
C LEU A 56 -8.82 -11.94 6.62
N PRO A 57 -8.75 -13.27 6.90
CA PRO A 57 -9.65 -13.91 7.84
C PRO A 57 -9.65 -13.23 9.23
N GLY A 58 -10.85 -12.87 9.69
CA GLY A 58 -11.05 -12.26 11.01
C GLY A 58 -10.88 -10.74 11.07
N VAL A 59 -10.56 -10.08 9.96
CA VAL A 59 -10.55 -8.61 9.89
C VAL A 59 -11.95 -8.09 9.58
N SER A 60 -12.45 -7.17 10.41
CA SER A 60 -13.74 -6.51 10.21
C SER A 60 -13.63 -5.03 9.83
N THR A 61 -12.46 -4.42 10.04
CA THR A 61 -12.23 -2.99 9.83
C THR A 61 -10.77 -2.70 9.55
N VAL A 62 -10.50 -1.67 8.75
CA VAL A 62 -9.16 -1.14 8.49
C VAL A 62 -9.13 0.32 8.91
N ILE A 63 -8.20 0.66 9.80
CA ILE A 63 -7.98 2.03 10.23
C ILE A 63 -7.04 2.70 9.22
N THR A 64 -7.54 3.70 8.51
CA THR A 64 -6.74 4.50 7.59
C THR A 64 -6.52 5.90 8.14
N GLY A 65 -5.26 6.35 8.12
CA GLY A 65 -4.89 7.71 8.52
C GLY A 65 -4.84 8.64 7.30
N THR A 66 -5.34 9.86 7.44
CA THR A 66 -5.27 10.87 6.38
C THR A 66 -5.21 12.29 6.95
N GLY A 67 -4.43 13.16 6.30
CA GLY A 67 -4.43 14.60 6.52
C GLY A 67 -5.14 15.40 5.42
N SER A 68 -5.80 14.74 4.47
CA SER A 68 -6.47 15.38 3.32
C SER A 68 -7.83 14.75 3.06
N TRP A 69 -8.80 15.59 2.70
CA TRP A 69 -10.14 15.15 2.33
C TRP A 69 -10.13 14.28 1.06
N ALA A 70 -9.26 14.59 0.09
CA ALA A 70 -9.13 13.81 -1.13
C ALA A 70 -8.69 12.36 -0.85
N HIS A 71 -7.68 12.18 0.01
CA HIS A 71 -7.25 10.85 0.44
C HIS A 71 -8.30 10.13 1.29
N MET A 72 -9.09 10.87 2.09
CA MET A 72 -10.22 10.28 2.83
C MET A 72 -11.26 9.70 1.86
N ALA A 73 -11.66 10.47 0.85
CA ALA A 73 -12.60 10.03 -0.16
C ALA A 73 -12.09 8.81 -0.93
N GLU A 74 -10.81 8.81 -1.31
CA GLU A 74 -10.14 7.68 -1.97
C GLU A 74 -10.17 6.41 -1.10
N ASN A 75 -9.83 6.52 0.19
CA ASN A 75 -9.87 5.39 1.12
C ASN A 75 -11.30 4.85 1.29
N ILE A 76 -12.31 5.72 1.40
CA ILE A 76 -13.72 5.33 1.50
C ILE A 76 -14.16 4.59 0.24
N ALA A 77 -13.78 5.07 -0.95
CA ALA A 77 -14.13 4.45 -2.23
C ALA A 77 -13.58 3.02 -2.42
N THR A 78 -12.69 2.55 -1.51
CA THR A 78 -12.25 1.14 -1.51
C THR A 78 -13.42 0.15 -1.41
N VAL A 79 -14.51 0.52 -0.74
CA VAL A 79 -15.69 -0.36 -0.60
C VAL A 79 -16.34 -0.70 -1.94
N ASP A 80 -16.12 0.14 -2.96
CA ASP A 80 -16.62 -0.06 -4.32
C ASP A 80 -15.61 -0.79 -5.22
N CYS A 81 -14.37 -1.01 -4.75
CA CYS A 81 -13.38 -1.78 -5.51
C CYS A 81 -13.76 -3.27 -5.51
N PRO A 82 -13.52 -4.01 -6.60
CA PRO A 82 -13.69 -5.45 -6.59
C PRO A 82 -12.79 -6.09 -5.51
N PRO A 83 -13.15 -7.25 -4.96
CA PRO A 83 -12.24 -8.03 -4.11
C PRO A 83 -10.96 -8.43 -4.86
N LEU A 84 -9.92 -8.81 -4.12
CA LEU A 84 -8.71 -9.40 -4.70
C LEU A 84 -9.00 -10.84 -5.15
N SER A 85 -8.57 -11.17 -6.37
CA SER A 85 -8.64 -12.54 -6.87
C SER A 85 -7.58 -13.43 -6.23
N ASP A 86 -7.75 -14.75 -6.32
CA ASP A 86 -6.73 -15.71 -5.86
C ASP A 86 -5.37 -15.50 -6.55
N ALA A 87 -5.38 -15.06 -7.82
CA ALA A 87 -4.17 -14.72 -8.56
C ALA A 87 -3.49 -13.48 -7.98
N ASP A 88 -4.25 -12.45 -7.62
CA ASP A 88 -3.71 -11.24 -6.98
C ASP A 88 -3.08 -11.59 -5.63
N LEU A 89 -3.76 -12.41 -4.83
CA LEU A 89 -3.28 -12.86 -3.52
C LEU A 89 -2.00 -13.70 -3.65
N ALA A 90 -1.93 -14.59 -4.65
CA ALA A 90 -0.72 -15.36 -4.94
C ALA A 90 0.45 -14.46 -5.36
N HIS A 91 0.18 -13.43 -6.18
CA HIS A 91 1.19 -12.44 -6.56
C HIS A 91 1.70 -11.67 -5.34
N ILE A 92 0.80 -11.14 -4.50
CA ILE A 92 1.16 -10.44 -3.26
C ILE A 92 2.02 -11.33 -2.35
N ALA A 93 1.66 -12.60 -2.18
CA ALA A 93 2.42 -13.53 -1.35
C ALA A 93 3.84 -13.75 -1.90
N SER A 94 4.01 -13.82 -3.22
CA SER A 94 5.33 -13.99 -3.86
C SER A 94 6.27 -12.80 -3.62
N VAL A 95 5.72 -11.59 -3.45
CA VAL A 95 6.46 -10.35 -3.21
C VAL A 95 6.79 -10.16 -1.72
N GLN A 96 6.00 -10.74 -0.81
CA GLN A 96 6.22 -10.61 0.63
C GLN A 96 7.38 -11.44 1.17
N GLY A 97 7.77 -12.53 0.48
CA GLY A 97 8.96 -13.34 0.77
C GLY A 97 10.26 -12.55 0.76
#